data_AF-A0A2D9T3A5-F1
#
_entry.id   AF-A0A2D9T3A5-F1
#
_cell.length_a   1.000
_cell.length_b   1.000
_cell.length_c   1.000
_cell.angle_alpha   90.00
_cell.angle_beta   90.00
_cell.angle_gamma   90.00
#
_symmetry.space_group_name_H-M   'P 1'
#
loop_
_entity.id
_entity.type
_entity.pdbx_description
1 polymer ?
#
loop_
_entity_poly.entity_id
_entity_poly.type
_entity_poly.pdbx_seq_one_letter_code
_entity_poly.pdbx_strand_id
1 'polypeptide(L)'
;MLLLGAGCSQLSDEMLTIEAGYREARYEDVVVWLDDLEPDVPAMDEPERARFFYLRGMAAHRLGDHDEALHYLALAREVAGPDGRGLREGWRAQLDETLVALTPTGATHHARSPGPETRGAERGSPAVPAETGAEDPASPGGGATDAPADPVP
;
A
#
# COMPACT_ATOMS: atom_id res chain seq x y z
N MET A 1 27.81 4.80 21.38
CA MET A 1 28.26 3.40 21.43
C MET A 1 27.52 2.67 20.33
N LEU A 2 28.25 2.23 19.30
CA LEU A 2 27.72 1.82 18.01
C LEU A 2 27.28 0.33 18.07
N LEU A 3 25.97 0.06 18.14
CA LEU A 3 25.38 -1.29 17.99
C LEU A 3 24.89 -1.45 16.54
N LEU A 4 25.75 -1.90 15.62
CA LEU A 4 25.37 -2.14 14.21
C LEU A 4 25.52 -3.61 13.76
N GLY A 5 25.67 -4.55 14.70
CA GLY A 5 25.92 -5.97 14.38
C GLY A 5 24.78 -6.96 14.64
N ALA A 6 23.66 -6.54 15.24
CA ALA A 6 22.58 -7.45 15.65
C ALA A 6 21.34 -7.45 14.74
N GLY A 7 21.31 -6.59 13.72
CA GLY A 7 20.12 -6.41 12.87
C GLY A 7 19.84 -7.59 11.96
N CYS A 8 20.86 -8.13 11.28
CA CYS A 8 20.66 -9.19 10.28
C CYS A 8 20.19 -10.52 10.89
N SER A 9 20.70 -10.91 12.05
CA SER A 9 20.26 -12.16 12.70
C SER A 9 18.83 -12.05 13.25
N GLN A 10 18.47 -10.88 13.79
CA GLN A 10 17.11 -10.62 14.26
C GLN A 10 16.12 -10.66 13.09
N LEU A 11 16.45 -10.00 11.99
CA LEU A 11 15.62 -9.92 10.79
C LEU A 11 15.34 -11.31 10.19
N SER A 12 16.38 -12.15 10.08
CA SER A 12 16.21 -13.52 9.60
C SER A 12 15.40 -14.39 10.56
N ASP A 13 15.57 -14.24 11.87
CA ASP A 13 14.78 -14.98 12.87
C ASP A 13 13.29 -14.56 12.85
N GLU A 14 13.03 -13.27 12.68
CA GLU A 14 11.68 -12.71 12.52
C GLU A 14 11.02 -13.24 11.24
N MET A 15 11.73 -13.22 10.11
CA MET A 15 11.26 -13.81 8.86
C MET A 15 10.93 -15.30 8.98
N LEU A 16 11.71 -16.07 9.75
CA LEU A 16 11.41 -17.49 10.02
C LEU A 16 10.13 -17.66 10.85
N THR A 17 9.91 -16.77 11.81
CA THR A 17 8.69 -16.75 12.65
C THR A 17 7.46 -16.42 11.82
N ILE A 18 7.55 -15.40 10.96
CA ILE A 18 6.48 -15.01 10.03
C ILE A 18 6.15 -16.16 9.09
N GLU A 19 7.17 -16.81 8.52
CA GLU A 19 6.96 -17.96 7.64
C GLU A 19 6.26 -19.13 8.35
N ALA A 20 6.61 -19.39 9.61
CA ALA A 20 5.93 -20.39 10.43
C ALA A 20 4.45 -20.03 10.62
N GLY A 21 4.15 -18.76 10.97
CA GLY A 21 2.77 -18.28 11.07
C GLY A 21 1.97 -18.45 9.78
N TYR A 22 2.59 -18.17 8.63
CA TYR A 22 1.94 -18.36 7.33
C TYR A 22 1.61 -19.84 7.07
N ARG A 23 2.54 -20.76 7.38
CA ARG A 23 2.30 -22.22 7.27
C ARG A 23 1.21 -22.71 8.21
N GLU A 24 1.04 -22.07 9.35
CA GLU A 24 -0.01 -22.34 10.34
C GLU A 24 -1.35 -21.65 9.98
N ALA A 25 -1.44 -21.00 8.83
CA ALA A 25 -2.61 -20.27 8.34
C ALA A 25 -3.04 -19.08 9.23
N ARG A 26 -2.10 -18.50 9.98
CA ARG A 26 -2.31 -17.30 10.81
C ARG A 26 -2.15 -16.02 9.98
N TYR A 27 -2.93 -15.89 8.91
CA TYR A 27 -2.70 -14.87 7.89
C TYR A 27 -2.87 -13.44 8.40
N GLU A 28 -3.82 -13.19 9.30
CA GLU A 28 -4.02 -11.87 9.92
C GLU A 28 -2.81 -11.47 10.77
N ASP A 29 -2.31 -12.38 11.63
CA ASP A 29 -1.11 -12.15 12.43
C ASP A 29 0.13 -11.92 11.54
N VAL A 30 0.26 -12.72 10.47
CA VAL A 30 1.37 -12.61 9.51
C VAL A 30 1.41 -11.24 8.86
N VAL A 31 0.26 -10.68 8.47
CA VAL A 31 0.21 -9.33 7.90
C VAL A 31 0.65 -8.30 8.93
N VAL A 32 0.18 -8.39 10.17
CA VAL A 32 0.61 -7.48 11.25
C VAL A 32 2.13 -7.53 11.47
N TRP A 33 2.70 -8.73 11.56
CA TRP A 33 4.15 -8.87 11.71
C TRP A 33 4.93 -8.37 10.50
N LEU A 34 4.39 -8.53 9.29
CA LEU A 34 5.00 -8.02 8.06
C LEU A 34 4.88 -6.49 7.94
N ASP A 35 3.82 -5.87 8.47
CA ASP A 35 3.70 -4.41 8.57
C ASP A 35 4.79 -3.84 9.49
N ASP A 36 5.00 -4.46 10.66
CA ASP A 36 6.05 -4.05 11.59
C ASP A 36 7.46 -4.18 10.98
N LEU A 37 7.66 -5.18 10.11
CA LEU A 37 8.94 -5.46 9.45
C LEU A 37 9.18 -4.63 8.17
N GLU A 38 8.14 -4.03 7.58
CA GLU A 38 8.22 -3.30 6.32
C GLU A 38 9.31 -2.19 6.29
N PRO A 39 9.52 -1.40 7.36
CA PRO A 39 10.58 -0.38 7.40
C PRO A 39 12.00 -0.93 7.20
N ASP A 40 12.22 -2.21 7.50
CA ASP A 40 13.53 -2.87 7.40
C ASP A 40 13.76 -3.54 6.04
N VAL A 41 12.75 -3.61 5.17
CA VAL A 41 12.85 -4.19 3.82
C VAL A 41 14.00 -3.61 2.97
N PRO A 42 14.33 -2.30 3.03
CA PRO A 42 15.48 -1.76 2.30
C PRO A 42 16.83 -2.32 2.78
N ALA A 43 16.92 -2.81 4.02
CA ALA A 43 18.11 -3.42 4.59
C ALA A 43 18.22 -4.93 4.31
N MET A 44 17.13 -5.58 3.89
CA MET A 44 17.11 -6.99 3.51
C MET A 44 17.97 -7.24 2.26
N ASP A 45 18.60 -8.42 2.23
CA ASP A 45 19.19 -8.93 0.99
C ASP A 45 18.10 -9.33 -0.03
N GLU A 46 18.48 -9.55 -1.29
CA GLU A 46 17.53 -9.93 -2.33
C GLU A 46 16.72 -11.20 -2.01
N PRO A 47 17.32 -12.32 -1.57
CA PRO A 47 16.57 -13.52 -1.19
C PRO A 47 15.52 -13.27 -0.09
N GLU A 48 15.88 -12.54 0.96
CA GLU A 48 15.00 -12.26 2.09
C GLU A 48 13.88 -11.31 1.69
N ARG A 49 14.19 -10.27 0.91
CA ARG A 49 13.20 -9.35 0.35
C ARG A 49 12.20 -10.03 -0.59
N ALA A 50 12.66 -10.96 -1.44
CA ALA A 50 11.76 -11.76 -2.28
C ALA A 50 10.80 -12.60 -1.42
N ARG A 51 11.31 -13.18 -0.32
CA ARG A 51 10.51 -13.96 0.63
C ARG A 51 9.48 -13.10 1.36
N PHE A 52 9.87 -11.92 1.81
CA PHE A 52 8.99 -10.94 2.44
C PHE A 52 7.79 -10.62 1.54
N PHE A 53 8.07 -10.19 0.30
CA PHE A 53 7.01 -9.82 -0.65
C PHE A 53 6.12 -11.01 -1.00
N TYR A 54 6.68 -12.22 -1.13
CA TYR A 54 5.88 -13.42 -1.38
C TYR A 54 4.91 -13.69 -0.23
N LEU A 55 5.39 -13.68 1.01
CA LEU A 55 4.56 -13.95 2.18
C LEU A 55 3.47 -12.90 2.36
N ARG A 56 3.79 -11.62 2.16
CA ARG A 56 2.82 -10.52 2.22
C ARG A 56 1.73 -10.67 1.16
N GLY A 57 2.12 -10.88 -0.09
CA GLY A 57 1.17 -11.04 -1.19
C GLY A 57 0.30 -12.29 -1.06
N MET A 58 0.88 -13.42 -0.62
CA MET A 58 0.12 -14.65 -0.40
C MET A 58 -0.81 -14.55 0.82
N ALA A 59 -0.40 -13.90 1.91
CA ALA A 59 -1.27 -13.67 3.06
C ALA A 59 -2.45 -12.77 2.69
N ALA A 60 -2.20 -11.65 1.99
CA ALA A 60 -3.23 -10.78 1.43
C ALA A 60 -4.20 -11.55 0.53
N HIS A 61 -3.68 -12.40 -0.37
CA HIS A 61 -4.50 -13.25 -1.23
C HIS A 61 -5.43 -14.17 -0.43
N ARG A 62 -4.94 -14.76 0.67
CA ARG A 62 -5.74 -15.64 1.54
C ARG A 62 -6.81 -14.88 2.32
N LEU A 63 -6.59 -13.61 2.60
CA LEU A 63 -7.56 -12.72 3.24
C LEU A 63 -8.56 -12.10 2.25
N GLY A 64 -8.38 -12.34 0.94
CA GLY A 64 -9.25 -11.83 -0.11
C GLY A 64 -8.89 -10.41 -0.58
N ASP A 65 -7.76 -9.86 -0.14
CA ASP A 65 -7.27 -8.58 -0.64
C ASP A 65 -6.50 -8.78 -1.94
N HIS A 66 -7.23 -8.71 -3.05
CA HIS A 66 -6.70 -9.01 -4.38
C HIS A 66 -5.73 -7.94 -4.90
N ASP A 67 -5.95 -6.68 -4.57
CA ASP A 67 -5.11 -5.57 -5.05
C ASP A 67 -3.74 -5.61 -4.35
N GLU A 68 -3.75 -5.77 -3.03
CA GLU A 68 -2.53 -5.92 -2.22
C GLU A 68 -1.77 -7.20 -2.59
N ALA A 69 -2.49 -8.30 -2.80
CA ALA A 69 -1.89 -9.55 -3.28
C ALA A 69 -1.18 -9.37 -4.62
N LEU A 70 -1.84 -8.74 -5.60
CA LEU A 70 -1.24 -8.51 -6.91
C LEU A 70 0.01 -7.62 -6.80
N HIS A 71 -0.06 -6.56 -6.01
CA HIS A 71 1.05 -5.65 -5.79
C HIS A 71 2.29 -6.39 -5.25
N TYR A 72 2.15 -7.07 -4.12
CA TYR A 72 3.30 -7.71 -3.46
C TYR A 72 3.78 -8.97 -4.19
N LEU A 73 2.90 -9.75 -4.81
CA LEU A 73 3.33 -10.90 -5.61
C LEU A 73 4.10 -10.45 -6.88
N ALA A 74 3.74 -9.31 -7.47
CA ALA A 74 4.49 -8.74 -8.58
C ALA A 74 5.91 -8.31 -8.15
N LEU A 75 6.03 -7.66 -6.99
CA LEU A 75 7.33 -7.30 -6.41
C LEU A 75 8.17 -8.55 -6.08
N ALA A 76 7.55 -9.58 -5.50
CA ALA A 76 8.22 -10.84 -5.20
C ALA A 76 8.78 -11.50 -6.48
N ARG A 77 8.02 -11.49 -7.58
CA ARG A 77 8.46 -12.01 -8.88
C ARG A 77 9.68 -11.27 -9.41
N GLU A 78 9.64 -9.94 -9.35
CA GLU A 78 10.71 -9.09 -9.86
C GLU A 78 12.00 -9.31 -9.06
N VAL A 79 11.92 -9.28 -7.73
CA VAL A 79 13.09 -9.46 -6.86
C VAL A 79 13.66 -10.89 -6.95
N ALA A 80 12.79 -11.91 -7.04
CA ALA A 80 13.23 -13.29 -7.17
C ALA A 80 13.86 -13.60 -8.54
N GLY A 81 13.51 -12.81 -9.56
CA GLY A 81 14.02 -12.95 -10.91
C GLY A 81 13.65 -14.28 -11.59
N PRO A 82 14.27 -14.58 -12.76
CA PRO A 82 13.94 -15.74 -13.56
C PRO A 82 14.42 -17.06 -12.97
N ASP A 83 15.13 -17.07 -11.84
CA ASP A 83 15.56 -18.27 -11.13
C ASP A 83 14.75 -18.50 -9.83
N GLY A 84 13.92 -17.55 -9.42
CA GLY A 84 13.11 -17.68 -8.20
C GLY A 84 13.95 -17.58 -6.92
N ARG A 85 15.03 -16.78 -6.95
CA ARG A 85 15.95 -16.62 -5.82
C ARG A 85 15.19 -16.18 -4.57
N GLY A 86 15.47 -16.82 -3.43
CA GLY A 86 14.84 -16.51 -2.14
C GLY A 86 13.52 -17.23 -1.89
N LEU A 87 12.85 -17.71 -2.94
CA LEU A 87 11.62 -18.50 -2.84
C LEU A 87 11.93 -19.96 -2.53
N ARG A 88 11.06 -20.60 -1.74
CA ARG A 88 11.17 -22.03 -1.45
C ARG A 88 10.71 -22.88 -2.64
N GLU A 89 10.97 -24.18 -2.55
CA GLU A 89 10.46 -25.15 -3.52
C GLU A 89 8.94 -25.03 -3.66
N GLY A 90 8.46 -24.99 -4.90
CA GLY A 90 7.04 -24.85 -5.24
C GLY A 90 6.47 -23.42 -5.12
N TRP A 91 7.05 -22.55 -4.28
CA TRP A 91 6.52 -21.19 -4.07
C TRP A 91 6.52 -20.35 -5.34
N ARG A 92 7.55 -20.51 -6.18
CA ARG A 92 7.60 -19.82 -7.46
C ARG A 92 6.43 -20.20 -8.36
N ALA A 93 6.16 -21.50 -8.50
CA ALA A 93 5.05 -21.97 -9.33
C ALA A 93 3.71 -21.46 -8.78
N GLN A 94 3.55 -21.48 -7.45
CA GLN A 94 2.38 -20.93 -6.78
C GLN A 94 2.22 -19.42 -6.99
N LEU A 95 3.31 -18.65 -6.92
CA LEU A 95 3.33 -17.22 -7.21
C LEU A 95 2.88 -16.95 -8.65
N ASP A 96 3.45 -17.67 -9.62
CA ASP A 96 3.15 -17.47 -11.03
C ASP A 96 1.68 -17.82 -11.34
N GLU A 97 1.18 -18.93 -10.78
CA GLU A 97 -0.23 -19.32 -10.88
C GLU A 97 -1.18 -18.28 -10.26
N THR A 98 -0.85 -17.80 -9.06
CA THR A 98 -1.67 -16.83 -8.34
C THR A 98 -1.71 -15.49 -9.08
N LEU A 99 -0.57 -15.02 -9.61
CA LEU A 99 -0.52 -13.82 -10.43
C LEU A 99 -1.35 -13.95 -11.71
N VAL A 100 -1.32 -15.10 -12.39
CA VAL A 100 -2.17 -15.35 -13.56
C VAL A 100 -3.65 -15.30 -13.18
N ALA A 101 -4.02 -15.89 -12.05
CA ALA A 101 -5.41 -15.89 -11.57
C ALA A 101 -5.90 -14.49 -11.15
N LEU A 102 -5.02 -13.66 -10.57
CA LEU A 102 -5.35 -12.31 -10.11
C LEU A 102 -5.31 -11.26 -11.22
N THR A 103 -4.52 -11.48 -12.28
CA THR A 103 -4.35 -10.47 -13.35
C THR A 103 -5.64 -10.34 -14.16
N PRO A 104 -6.30 -9.16 -14.18
CA PRO A 104 -7.53 -8.98 -14.93
C PRO A 104 -7.30 -9.17 -16.43
N THR A 105 -7.88 -10.23 -17.01
CA THR A 105 -7.73 -10.53 -18.45
C THR A 105 -8.68 -9.70 -19.32
N GLY A 106 -9.62 -8.96 -18.70
CA GLY A 106 -10.77 -8.34 -19.38
C GLY A 106 -10.77 -6.81 -19.50
N ALA A 107 -9.77 -6.10 -18.98
CA ALA A 107 -9.73 -4.64 -19.06
C ALA A 107 -8.77 -4.18 -20.17
N THR A 108 -9.23 -4.24 -21.41
CA THR A 108 -8.73 -3.29 -22.41
C THR A 108 -8.97 -1.90 -21.84
N HIS A 109 -7.91 -1.14 -21.63
CA HIS A 109 -7.98 0.31 -21.43
C HIS A 109 -8.75 0.90 -22.63
N HIS A 110 -10.07 1.02 -22.51
CA HIS A 110 -10.79 2.01 -23.28
C HIS A 110 -10.37 3.34 -22.69
N ALA A 111 -9.33 3.94 -23.28
CA ALA A 111 -9.17 5.38 -23.21
C ALA A 111 -10.56 5.96 -23.47
N ARG A 112 -11.10 6.72 -22.49
CA ARG A 112 -12.32 7.49 -22.66
C ARG A 112 -12.18 8.22 -23.99
N SER A 113 -12.90 7.77 -25.03
CA SER A 113 -12.89 8.47 -26.30
C SER A 113 -13.34 9.90 -26.00
N PRO A 114 -12.62 10.93 -26.46
CA PRO A 114 -13.15 12.27 -26.39
C PRO A 114 -14.50 12.22 -27.11
N GLY A 115 -15.59 12.46 -26.36
CA GLY A 115 -16.92 12.56 -26.95
C GLY A 115 -16.87 13.58 -28.09
N PRO A 116 -17.72 13.46 -29.12
CA PRO A 116 -17.71 14.40 -30.22
C PRO A 116 -17.93 15.80 -29.64
N GLU A 117 -16.85 16.59 -29.63
CA GLU A 117 -16.91 18.01 -29.38
C GLU A 117 -17.89 18.57 -30.39
N THR A 118 -19.03 19.03 -29.88
CA THR A 118 -20.06 19.70 -30.63
C THR A 118 -19.44 21.00 -31.14
N ARG A 119 -18.88 20.93 -32.34
CA ARG A 119 -18.51 22.09 -33.13
C ARG A 119 -19.81 22.81 -33.51
N GLY A 120 -20.13 23.86 -32.76
CA GLY A 120 -21.36 24.61 -32.91
C GLY A 120 -21.24 26.06 -32.42
N ALA A 121 -20.72 26.90 -33.31
CA ALA A 121 -21.05 28.32 -33.49
C ALA A 121 -20.57 29.36 -32.44
N GLU A 122 -19.58 30.15 -32.88
CA GLU A 122 -19.48 31.58 -32.60
C GLU A 122 -20.84 32.30 -32.70
N ARG A 123 -21.14 33.16 -31.71
CA ARG A 123 -21.22 34.63 -31.89
C ARG A 123 -21.73 35.32 -30.63
N GLY A 124 -21.07 36.42 -30.27
CA GLY A 124 -21.73 37.56 -29.64
C GLY A 124 -21.46 37.76 -28.16
N SER A 125 -20.36 38.46 -27.86
CA SER A 125 -20.32 39.34 -26.69
C SER A 125 -21.39 40.43 -26.84
N PRO A 126 -22.00 40.89 -25.73
CA PRO A 126 -21.67 42.26 -25.33
C PRO A 126 -21.41 42.40 -23.83
N ALA A 127 -20.73 43.49 -23.52
CA ALA A 127 -20.20 43.88 -22.23
C ALA A 127 -21.22 44.56 -21.30
N VAL A 128 -20.94 44.43 -19.99
CA VAL A 128 -21.17 45.32 -18.81
C VAL A 128 -22.62 45.70 -18.40
N PRO A 129 -22.92 46.01 -17.11
CA PRO A 129 -22.01 46.54 -16.06
C PRO A 129 -22.13 45.96 -14.64
N ALA A 130 -21.23 46.48 -13.79
CA ALA A 130 -21.12 46.29 -12.35
C ALA A 130 -22.10 47.18 -11.56
N GLU A 131 -22.64 46.63 -10.47
CA GLU A 131 -23.08 47.31 -9.23
C GLU A 131 -22.90 46.26 -8.10
N THR A 132 -21.95 46.41 -7.17
CA THR A 132 -21.94 47.27 -5.96
C THR A 132 -23.12 47.02 -5.01
N GLY A 133 -22.82 46.48 -3.82
CA GLY A 133 -23.73 46.41 -2.67
C GLY A 133 -23.30 45.32 -1.67
N ALA A 134 -22.43 45.68 -0.74
CA ALA A 134 -22.77 45.84 0.69
C ALA A 134 -22.79 44.48 1.43
N GLU A 135 -21.67 44.09 2.05
CA GLU A 135 -21.33 44.38 3.45
C GLU A 135 -22.00 43.42 4.45
N ASP A 136 -21.13 42.53 4.94
CA ASP A 136 -21.02 41.93 6.26
C ASP A 136 -21.86 42.58 7.39
N PRO A 137 -22.43 41.76 8.28
CA PRO A 137 -21.94 41.89 9.64
C PRO A 137 -21.56 40.54 10.28
N ALA A 138 -20.29 40.42 10.60
CA ALA A 138 -19.73 40.24 11.92
C ALA A 138 -20.70 39.71 13.00
N SER A 139 -20.18 38.75 13.76
CA SER A 139 -19.71 38.96 15.15
C SER A 139 -19.99 37.70 16.01
N PRO A 140 -19.45 37.57 17.25
CA PRO A 140 -18.17 36.89 17.46
C PRO A 140 -18.18 35.99 18.72
N GLY A 141 -17.01 35.47 19.07
CA GLY A 141 -16.63 35.15 20.46
C GLY A 141 -16.91 33.70 20.88
N GLY A 142 -16.00 32.98 21.53
CA GLY A 142 -14.84 33.41 22.31
C GLY A 142 -14.92 32.76 23.69
N GLY A 143 -13.77 32.34 24.22
CA GLY A 143 -13.60 31.81 25.58
C GLY A 143 -13.03 30.39 25.55
N ALA A 144 -11.71 30.16 25.57
CA ALA A 144 -10.70 30.54 26.55
C ALA A 144 -10.84 29.82 27.90
N THR A 145 -9.84 28.96 28.19
CA THR A 145 -9.19 28.73 29.51
C THR A 145 -10.09 28.09 30.60
N ASP A 146 -9.66 27.25 31.54
CA ASP A 146 -8.41 27.10 32.28
C ASP A 146 -8.50 25.82 33.15
N ALA A 147 -7.37 25.12 33.35
CA ALA A 147 -6.95 24.44 34.60
C ALA A 147 -7.78 23.28 35.24
N PRO A 148 -7.27 22.63 36.32
CA PRO A 148 -5.94 22.04 36.53
C PRO A 148 -6.01 20.58 37.03
N ALA A 149 -4.82 20.03 37.29
CA ALA A 149 -4.48 18.70 37.78
C ALA A 149 -5.13 18.27 39.11
N ASP A 150 -5.20 16.95 39.33
CA ASP A 150 -4.77 16.32 40.59
C ASP A 150 -4.34 14.85 40.35
N PRO A 151 -3.21 14.41 40.93
CA PRO A 151 -2.84 12.99 41.03
C PRO A 151 -2.92 12.51 42.49
N VAL A 152 -3.57 11.36 42.77
CA VAL A 152 -3.47 10.69 44.09
C VAL A 152 -3.99 9.24 44.00
N PRO A 153 -3.64 8.31 44.92
CA PRO A 153 -2.38 8.01 45.62
C PRO A 153 -1.66 6.76 45.06
#